data_AF-A0A356FSS1-F1
#
_entry.id   AF-A0A356FSS1-F1
#
_cell.length_a   1.000
_cell.length_b   1.000
_cell.length_c   1.000
_cell.angle_alpha   90.00
_cell.angle_beta   90.00
_cell.angle_gamma   90.00
#
_symmetry.space_group_name_H-M   'P 1'
#
loop_
_entity.id
_entity.type
_entity.pdbx_description
1 polymer ?
#
loop_
_entity_poly.entity_id
_entity_poly.type
_entity_poly.pdbx_seq_one_letter_code
_entity_poly.pdbx_strand_id
1 'polypeptide(L)'
;MHRTFLVIGYSFFVLLFTHAASAAGTNKDDAAIYGTSNNDSFKKLPKPLNQYATVERARAIELGVDSLGLVEKLKVRIKDQPLNLVATILFFCAIFHTFIAGRILKMAHQAEQDHALFIKEDSRRYHLGKNRVSFKGTALHFLGEVEAVFGIWLIPLILYITFSNDWHTATHYIDSRNYTEPLFVVVIMAIAASRPVVSFAETALSSVAAIGRKTPAAWWLSILVIAPLLGSFITEPAAMTIAALLLGHQFYRYNPSQKFKYATLGLLFVNISVGGTLTHFAAPPVLMVASVWEWTMPYMLTNFGWRA
;
A
#
# COMPACT_ATOMS: atom_id res chain seq x y z
N MET A 1 1.28 20.83 -7.38
CA MET A 1 0.53 19.78 -8.12
C MET A 1 0.32 18.51 -7.31
N HIS A 2 1.24 18.09 -6.43
CA HIS A 2 1.05 16.90 -5.56
C HIS A 2 -0.19 16.92 -4.64
N ARG A 3 -0.59 18.13 -4.18
CA ARG A 3 -1.76 18.31 -3.29
C ARG A 3 -3.12 18.20 -3.99
N THR A 4 -3.16 18.35 -5.32
CA THR A 4 -4.42 18.28 -6.08
C THR A 4 -4.72 16.84 -6.50
N PHE A 5 -3.69 16.04 -6.79
CA PHE A 5 -3.83 14.61 -7.09
C PHE A 5 -4.19 13.78 -5.86
N LEU A 6 -3.68 14.12 -4.67
CA LEU A 6 -4.10 13.48 -3.43
C LEU A 6 -5.58 13.74 -3.13
N VAL A 7 -6.13 14.89 -3.54
CA VAL A 7 -7.56 15.23 -3.39
C VAL A 7 -8.41 14.63 -4.50
N ILE A 8 -7.91 14.53 -5.74
CA ILE A 8 -8.63 13.93 -6.87
C ILE A 8 -8.67 12.40 -6.75
N GLY A 9 -7.57 11.76 -6.32
CA GLY A 9 -7.55 10.34 -5.94
C GLY A 9 -8.50 10.06 -4.77
N TYR A 10 -8.57 10.97 -3.78
CA TYR A 10 -9.55 10.90 -2.69
C TYR A 10 -10.98 11.06 -3.19
N SER A 11 -11.26 11.98 -4.11
CA SER A 11 -12.61 12.17 -4.67
C SER A 11 -13.05 11.02 -5.59
N PHE A 12 -12.15 10.40 -6.35
CA PHE A 12 -12.48 9.25 -7.20
C PHE A 12 -12.71 7.98 -6.37
N PHE A 13 -12.00 7.82 -5.25
CA PHE A 13 -12.19 6.69 -4.33
C PHE A 13 -13.38 6.89 -3.39
N VAL A 14 -13.66 8.12 -2.93
CA VAL A 14 -14.83 8.44 -2.10
C VAL A 14 -16.14 8.38 -2.90
N LEU A 15 -16.14 8.72 -4.20
CA LEU A 15 -17.34 8.63 -5.04
C LEU A 15 -17.74 7.20 -5.45
N LEU A 16 -16.82 6.24 -5.39
CA LEU A 16 -17.12 4.82 -5.65
C LEU A 16 -17.66 4.07 -4.41
N PHE A 17 -17.54 4.64 -3.21
CA PHE A 17 -17.78 3.90 -1.96
C PHE A 17 -18.67 4.60 -0.91
N THR A 18 -19.26 5.76 -1.21
CA THR A 18 -20.19 6.48 -0.33
C THR A 18 -21.52 5.76 -0.04
N HIS A 19 -21.76 4.55 -0.54
CA HIS A 19 -22.90 3.71 -0.14
C HIS A 19 -22.60 2.63 0.90
N ALA A 20 -21.35 2.46 1.36
CA ALA A 20 -21.00 1.43 2.34
C ALA A 20 -21.12 1.87 3.82
N ALA A 21 -21.49 3.13 4.08
CA ALA A 21 -21.52 3.71 5.43
C ALA A 21 -22.84 3.48 6.21
N SER A 22 -23.75 2.60 5.74
CA SER A 22 -25.02 2.31 6.43
C SER A 22 -25.13 0.88 7.00
N ALA A 23 -24.07 0.08 6.98
CA ALA A 23 -24.11 -1.29 7.51
C ALA A 23 -23.22 -1.52 8.76
N ALA A 24 -22.86 -0.44 9.46
CA ALA A 24 -22.18 -0.52 10.74
C ALA A 24 -23.20 -0.59 11.88
N GLY A 25 -23.81 -1.75 12.06
CA GLY A 25 -24.67 -2.01 13.21
C GLY A 25 -25.73 -3.07 12.98
N THR A 26 -25.36 -4.33 12.73
CA THR A 26 -26.23 -5.44 13.12
C THR A 26 -25.44 -6.58 13.76
N ASN A 27 -26.10 -7.19 14.74
CA ASN A 27 -25.58 -8.11 15.74
C ASN A 27 -25.16 -9.46 15.14
N LYS A 28 -24.40 -10.20 15.95
CA LYS A 28 -23.93 -11.58 15.73
C LYS A 28 -25.01 -12.65 15.51
N ASP A 29 -26.27 -12.27 15.32
CA ASP A 29 -27.42 -13.18 15.24
C ASP A 29 -28.09 -13.23 13.85
N ASP A 30 -27.65 -12.43 12.88
CA ASP A 30 -28.23 -12.41 11.51
C ASP A 30 -27.70 -13.54 10.60
N ALA A 31 -26.82 -14.41 11.11
CA ALA A 31 -26.29 -15.55 10.36
C ALA A 31 -27.32 -16.65 10.06
N ALA A 32 -28.58 -16.50 10.51
CA ALA A 32 -29.65 -17.49 10.35
C ALA A 32 -30.70 -17.15 9.27
N ILE A 33 -30.57 -16.02 8.55
CA ILE A 33 -31.58 -15.58 7.56
C ILE A 33 -30.94 -15.30 6.19
N TYR A 34 -30.10 -16.20 5.70
CA TYR A 34 -29.91 -16.37 4.26
C TYR A 34 -29.90 -17.88 3.99
N GLY A 35 -30.93 -18.32 3.26
CA GLY A 35 -31.30 -19.71 3.11
C GLY A 35 -30.15 -20.61 2.69
N THR A 36 -30.09 -21.77 3.34
CA THR A 36 -29.43 -22.99 2.88
C THR A 36 -30.08 -23.45 1.57
N SER A 37 -29.74 -22.79 0.46
CA SER A 37 -29.95 -23.33 -0.88
C SER A 37 -28.78 -24.25 -1.22
N ASN A 38 -29.02 -25.56 -1.16
CA ASN A 38 -28.11 -26.64 -1.53
C ASN A 38 -27.85 -26.72 -3.06
N ASN A 39 -27.66 -25.59 -3.75
CA ASN A 39 -27.58 -25.61 -5.22
C ASN A 39 -26.60 -24.61 -5.86
N ASP A 40 -25.53 -24.22 -5.16
CA ASP A 40 -24.52 -23.32 -5.71
C ASP A 40 -23.21 -24.08 -6.02
N SER A 41 -23.14 -24.62 -7.24
CA SER A 41 -21.93 -25.22 -7.84
C SER A 41 -20.85 -24.17 -8.20
N PHE A 42 -20.85 -23.01 -7.54
CA PHE A 42 -19.80 -22.02 -7.75
C PHE A 42 -18.50 -22.56 -7.17
N LYS A 43 -17.53 -22.79 -8.05
CA LYS A 43 -16.18 -23.19 -7.70
C LYS A 43 -15.61 -22.11 -6.78
N LYS A 44 -15.60 -22.37 -5.47
CA LYS A 44 -15.13 -21.40 -4.45
C LYS A 44 -13.64 -21.13 -4.66
N LEU A 45 -13.34 -20.04 -5.35
CA LEU A 45 -11.98 -19.56 -5.60
C LEU A 45 -11.56 -18.61 -4.47
N PRO A 46 -10.27 -18.59 -4.06
CA PRO A 46 -9.33 -19.68 -4.23
C PRO A 46 -9.74 -20.87 -3.34
N LYS A 47 -9.42 -22.09 -3.79
CA LYS A 47 -9.65 -23.31 -3.03
C LYS A 47 -8.85 -23.26 -1.72
N PRO A 48 -9.47 -23.48 -0.56
CA PRO A 48 -8.78 -23.42 0.74
C PRO A 48 -7.78 -24.56 0.91
N LEU A 49 -6.76 -24.34 1.75
CA LEU A 49 -5.60 -25.23 1.89
C LEU A 49 -5.97 -26.67 2.27
N ASN A 50 -6.98 -26.85 3.12
CA ASN A 50 -7.47 -28.16 3.55
C ASN A 50 -8.02 -29.02 2.40
N GLN A 51 -8.51 -28.40 1.33
CA GLN A 51 -9.07 -29.12 0.19
C GLN A 51 -8.00 -29.63 -0.80
N TYR A 52 -6.72 -29.29 -0.62
CA TYR A 52 -5.61 -29.89 -1.38
C TYR A 52 -5.08 -31.18 -0.76
N ALA A 53 -5.49 -31.53 0.47
CA ALA A 53 -4.97 -32.69 1.18
C ALA A 53 -5.19 -34.01 0.43
N THR A 54 -6.30 -34.13 -0.31
CA THR A 54 -6.63 -35.34 -1.08
C THR A 54 -5.71 -35.51 -2.29
N VAL A 55 -5.50 -34.44 -3.07
CA VAL A 55 -4.62 -34.46 -4.25
C VAL A 55 -3.14 -34.56 -3.86
N GLU A 56 -2.74 -33.98 -2.73
CA GLU A 56 -1.37 -34.13 -2.19
C GLU A 56 -1.09 -35.56 -1.72
N ARG A 57 -2.03 -36.19 -1.02
CA ARG A 57 -1.89 -37.60 -0.58
C ARG A 57 -1.85 -38.56 -1.76
N ALA A 58 -2.70 -38.36 -2.77
CA ALA A 58 -2.69 -39.19 -3.98
C ALA A 58 -1.31 -39.15 -4.66
N ARG A 59 -0.72 -37.96 -4.82
CA ARG A 59 0.61 -37.82 -5.40
C ARG A 59 1.73 -38.36 -4.49
N ALA A 60 1.59 -38.28 -3.17
CA ALA A 60 2.55 -38.85 -2.23
C ALA A 60 2.60 -40.39 -2.35
N ILE A 61 1.43 -41.02 -2.47
CA ILE A 61 1.29 -42.48 -2.70
C ILE A 61 1.93 -42.87 -4.04
N GLU A 62 1.68 -42.12 -5.13
CA GLU A 62 2.31 -42.37 -6.43
C GLU A 62 3.84 -42.34 -6.39
N LEU A 63 4.41 -41.46 -5.58
CA LEU A 63 5.85 -41.27 -5.45
C LEU A 63 6.48 -42.17 -4.37
N GLY A 64 5.67 -42.94 -3.62
CA GLY A 64 6.15 -43.81 -2.54
C GLY A 64 6.77 -43.06 -1.36
N VAL A 65 6.33 -41.82 -1.10
CA VAL A 65 6.87 -40.96 -0.03
C VAL A 65 5.79 -40.61 1.00
N ASP A 66 6.15 -40.55 2.28
CA ASP A 66 5.21 -40.24 3.37
C ASP A 66 4.65 -38.81 3.29
N SER A 67 5.42 -37.88 2.73
CA SER A 67 4.96 -36.52 2.49
C SER A 67 5.64 -35.88 1.28
N LEU A 68 4.90 -35.06 0.56
CA LEU A 68 5.44 -34.30 -0.57
C LEU A 68 6.37 -33.17 -0.09
N GLY A 69 7.51 -33.03 -0.76
CA GLY A 69 8.36 -31.85 -0.68
C GLY A 69 7.67 -30.60 -1.24
N LEU A 70 8.21 -29.42 -0.95
CA LEU A 70 7.62 -28.12 -1.32
C LEU A 70 7.35 -27.99 -2.82
N VAL A 71 8.32 -28.37 -3.65
CA VAL A 71 8.23 -28.25 -5.11
C VAL A 71 7.10 -29.13 -5.67
N GLU A 72 6.99 -30.38 -5.22
CA GLU A 72 5.94 -31.29 -5.68
C GLU A 72 4.55 -30.86 -5.18
N LYS A 73 4.44 -30.35 -3.93
CA LYS A 73 3.19 -29.74 -3.45
C LYS A 73 2.75 -28.59 -4.34
N LEU A 74 3.66 -27.69 -4.70
CA LEU A 74 3.34 -26.57 -5.58
C LEU A 74 2.89 -27.04 -6.96
N LYS A 75 3.58 -28.00 -7.58
CA LYS A 75 3.18 -28.56 -8.88
C LYS A 75 1.77 -29.15 -8.86
N VAL A 76 1.45 -29.94 -7.83
CA VAL A 76 0.10 -30.54 -7.68
C VAL A 76 -0.96 -29.46 -7.52
N ARG A 77 -0.72 -28.47 -6.67
CA ARG A 77 -1.67 -27.36 -6.44
C ARG A 77 -1.87 -26.49 -7.67
N ILE A 78 -0.81 -26.25 -8.45
CA ILE A 78 -0.88 -25.49 -9.70
C ILE A 78 -1.69 -26.26 -10.74
N LYS A 79 -1.53 -27.58 -10.83
CA LYS A 79 -2.32 -28.42 -11.74
C LYS A 79 -3.81 -28.42 -11.37
N ASP A 80 -4.12 -28.44 -10.08
CA ASP A 80 -5.50 -28.41 -9.59
C ASP A 80 -6.15 -27.01 -9.73
N GLN A 81 -5.40 -25.94 -9.43
CA GLN A 81 -5.86 -24.56 -9.55
C GLN A 81 -4.79 -23.63 -10.16
N PRO A 82 -4.74 -23.52 -11.50
CA PRO A 82 -3.77 -22.68 -12.21
C PRO A 82 -3.83 -21.19 -11.84
N LEU A 83 -4.99 -20.71 -11.38
CA LEU A 83 -5.19 -19.33 -10.92
C LEU A 83 -4.15 -18.90 -9.87
N ASN A 84 -3.74 -19.79 -8.96
CA ASN A 84 -2.79 -19.44 -7.91
C ASN A 84 -1.41 -19.07 -8.49
N LEU A 85 -0.98 -19.77 -9.54
CA LEU A 85 0.27 -19.45 -10.23
C LEU A 85 0.17 -18.10 -10.92
N VAL A 86 -0.92 -17.86 -11.65
CA VAL A 86 -1.15 -16.59 -12.36
C VAL A 86 -1.20 -15.43 -11.37
N ALA A 87 -1.95 -15.57 -10.28
CA ALA A 87 -2.01 -14.56 -9.23
C ALA A 87 -0.63 -14.28 -8.61
N THR A 88 0.18 -15.32 -8.38
CA THR A 88 1.55 -15.18 -7.86
C THR A 88 2.44 -14.42 -8.85
N ILE A 89 2.39 -14.76 -10.14
CA ILE A 89 3.16 -14.07 -11.18
C ILE A 89 2.74 -12.61 -11.27
N LEU A 90 1.44 -12.32 -11.35
CA LEU A 90 0.91 -10.96 -11.41
C LEU A 90 1.31 -10.14 -10.18
N PHE A 91 1.33 -10.77 -9.00
CA PHE A 91 1.81 -10.13 -7.77
C PHE A 91 3.29 -9.75 -7.84
N PHE A 92 4.17 -10.64 -8.31
CA PHE A 92 5.58 -10.31 -8.50
C PHE A 92 5.79 -9.24 -9.57
N CYS A 93 5.01 -9.27 -10.66
CA CYS A 93 5.05 -8.22 -11.66
C CYS A 93 4.56 -6.87 -11.10
N ALA A 94 3.57 -6.87 -10.22
CA ALA A 94 3.12 -5.68 -9.50
C ALA A 94 4.23 -5.10 -8.62
N ILE A 95 4.91 -5.95 -7.82
CA ILE A 95 6.06 -5.53 -7.01
C ILE A 95 7.15 -4.91 -7.90
N PHE A 96 7.51 -5.58 -8.98
CA PHE A 96 8.53 -5.09 -9.91
C PHE A 96 8.13 -3.75 -10.55
N HIS A 97 6.86 -3.61 -10.93
CA HIS A 97 6.31 -2.36 -11.46
C HIS A 97 6.40 -1.24 -10.42
N THR A 98 6.06 -1.48 -9.15
CA THR A 98 6.19 -0.49 -8.07
C THR A 98 7.62 0.04 -7.93
N PHE A 99 8.64 -0.81 -8.04
CA PHE A 99 10.04 -0.36 -7.99
C PHE A 99 10.46 0.49 -9.20
N ILE A 100 9.85 0.27 -10.37
CA ILE A 100 10.18 1.00 -11.60
C ILE A 100 9.29 2.25 -11.78
N ALA A 101 8.17 2.33 -11.07
CA ALA A 101 7.20 3.43 -11.14
C ALA A 101 7.86 4.82 -11.04
N GLY A 102 8.81 5.01 -10.12
CA GLY A 102 9.56 6.27 -10.02
C GLY A 102 10.38 6.64 -11.27
N ARG A 103 10.89 5.65 -12.01
CA ARG A 103 11.56 5.87 -13.31
C ARG A 103 10.56 6.20 -14.40
N ILE A 104 9.41 5.53 -14.43
CA ILE A 104 8.32 5.79 -15.39
C ILE A 104 7.80 7.21 -15.20
N LEU A 105 7.60 7.65 -13.96
CA LEU A 105 7.17 9.01 -13.65
C LEU A 105 8.20 10.06 -14.12
N LYS A 106 9.50 9.76 -14.02
CA LYS A 106 10.54 10.63 -14.60
C LYS A 106 10.43 10.70 -16.13
N MET A 107 10.17 9.57 -16.80
CA MET A 107 9.94 9.54 -18.24
C MET A 107 8.66 10.30 -18.64
N ALA A 108 7.62 10.27 -17.80
CA ALA A 108 6.41 11.05 -17.99
C ALA A 108 6.71 12.56 -18.02
N HIS A 109 7.45 13.04 -17.02
CA HIS A 109 7.87 14.45 -16.97
C HIS A 109 8.71 14.86 -18.17
N GLN A 110 9.59 13.99 -18.67
CA GLN A 110 10.37 14.26 -19.90
C GLN A 110 9.44 14.36 -21.12
N ALA A 111 8.51 13.41 -21.29
CA ALA A 111 7.56 13.43 -22.40
C ALA A 111 6.57 14.61 -22.36
N GLU A 112 6.25 15.13 -21.18
CA GLU A 112 5.46 16.35 -21.01
C GLU A 112 6.27 17.60 -21.36
N GLN A 113 7.54 17.66 -20.95
CA GLN A 113 8.45 18.76 -21.31
C GLN A 113 8.67 18.84 -22.82
N ASP A 114 8.95 17.71 -23.46
CA ASP A 114 9.14 17.63 -24.92
C ASP A 114 7.87 18.06 -25.67
N HIS A 115 6.69 17.64 -25.19
CA HIS A 115 5.42 18.06 -25.77
C HIS A 115 5.14 19.55 -25.58
N ALA A 116 5.49 20.11 -24.42
CA ALA A 116 5.34 21.53 -24.14
C ALA A 116 6.26 22.39 -25.03
N LEU A 117 7.46 21.89 -25.38
CA LEU A 117 8.34 22.52 -26.35
C LEU A 117 7.75 22.46 -27.76
N PHE A 118 7.25 21.31 -28.19
CA PHE A 118 6.59 21.14 -29.49
C PHE A 118 5.37 22.07 -29.67
N ILE A 119 4.54 22.24 -28.64
CA ILE A 119 3.38 23.15 -28.69
C ILE A 119 3.81 24.61 -28.82
N LYS A 120 4.96 25.01 -28.25
CA LYS A 120 5.46 26.39 -28.40
C LYS A 120 5.90 26.70 -29.82
N GLU A 121 6.33 25.70 -30.58
CA GLU A 121 6.75 25.81 -31.97
C GLU A 121 5.56 25.68 -32.95
N ASP A 122 4.48 25.01 -32.56
CA ASP A 122 3.26 24.87 -33.37
C ASP A 122 2.39 26.14 -33.30
N SER A 123 2.36 26.91 -34.39
CA SER A 123 1.66 28.21 -34.50
C SER A 123 0.14 28.08 -34.72
N ARG A 124 -0.43 26.90 -34.54
CA ARG A 124 -1.88 26.66 -34.66
C ARG A 124 -2.61 27.09 -33.39
N ARG A 125 -3.35 28.20 -33.46
CA ARG A 125 -4.34 28.59 -32.44
C ARG A 125 -5.55 27.66 -32.51
N TYR A 126 -5.75 26.84 -31.49
CA TYR A 126 -6.91 25.94 -31.41
C TYR A 126 -8.05 26.55 -30.59
N HIS A 127 -9.27 26.35 -31.11
CA HIS A 127 -10.52 26.79 -30.50
C HIS A 127 -10.70 26.13 -29.13
N LEU A 128 -11.21 26.90 -28.14
CA LEU A 128 -11.50 26.56 -26.73
C LEU A 128 -10.39 26.75 -25.66
N GLY A 129 -9.19 27.23 -25.99
CA GLY A 129 -8.21 27.62 -24.95
C GLY A 129 -7.73 26.49 -24.02
N LYS A 130 -8.01 25.22 -24.36
CA LYS A 130 -7.46 24.05 -23.68
C LYS A 130 -6.13 23.67 -24.34
N ASN A 131 -5.07 23.61 -23.53
CA ASN A 131 -3.76 23.12 -23.97
C ASN A 131 -3.88 21.66 -24.42
N ARG A 132 -3.17 21.28 -25.50
CA ARG A 132 -3.03 19.88 -25.89
C ARG A 132 -2.33 19.13 -24.75
N VAL A 133 -2.93 18.01 -24.34
CA VAL A 133 -2.34 17.09 -23.38
C VAL A 133 -1.46 16.09 -24.13
N SER A 134 -0.25 15.85 -23.61
CA SER A 134 0.61 14.79 -24.13
C SER A 134 -0.02 13.46 -23.73
N PHE A 135 -0.70 12.77 -24.64
CA PHE A 135 -1.28 11.45 -24.34
C PHE A 135 -0.22 10.49 -23.79
N LYS A 136 0.98 10.51 -24.39
CA LYS A 136 2.14 9.73 -23.92
C LYS A 136 2.59 10.14 -22.52
N GLY A 137 2.67 11.45 -22.24
CA GLY A 137 3.03 11.98 -20.92
C GLY A 137 2.02 11.56 -19.86
N THR A 138 0.73 11.74 -20.12
CA THR A 138 -0.36 11.37 -19.21
C THR A 138 -0.41 9.86 -18.96
N ALA A 139 -0.25 9.03 -20.00
CA ALA A 139 -0.21 7.57 -19.86
C ALA A 139 0.98 7.12 -19.00
N LEU A 140 2.17 7.67 -19.23
CA LEU A 140 3.35 7.38 -18.42
C LEU A 140 3.19 7.89 -16.98
N HIS A 141 2.55 9.05 -16.78
CA HIS A 141 2.29 9.57 -15.44
C HIS A 141 1.40 8.61 -14.66
N PHE A 142 0.29 8.17 -15.27
CA PHE A 142 -0.61 7.19 -14.68
C PHE A 142 0.08 5.85 -14.38
N LEU A 143 0.92 5.33 -15.30
CA LEU A 143 1.71 4.12 -15.06
C LEU A 143 2.81 4.31 -14.00
N GLY A 144 3.23 5.55 -13.73
CA GLY A 144 4.24 5.89 -12.74
C GLY A 144 3.70 6.12 -11.33
N GLU A 145 2.38 6.20 -11.15
CA GLU A 145 1.74 6.34 -9.85
C GLU A 145 1.66 4.99 -9.14
N VAL A 146 2.20 4.91 -7.92
CA VAL A 146 2.28 3.65 -7.15
C VAL A 146 0.89 3.13 -6.76
N GLU A 147 -0.09 4.02 -6.59
CA GLU A 147 -1.49 3.68 -6.32
C GLU A 147 -2.15 3.03 -7.55
N ALA A 148 -1.84 3.55 -8.75
CA ALA A 148 -2.37 3.03 -10.01
C ALA A 148 -1.82 1.64 -10.31
N VAL A 149 -0.57 1.34 -9.93
CA VAL A 149 0.06 0.02 -10.13
C VAL A 149 -0.83 -1.10 -9.59
N PHE A 150 -1.36 -0.99 -8.38
CA PHE A 150 -2.22 -2.02 -7.80
C PHE A 150 -3.52 -2.24 -8.61
N GLY A 151 -4.16 -1.15 -9.05
CA GLY A 151 -5.36 -1.24 -9.88
C GLY A 151 -5.10 -1.82 -11.27
N ILE A 152 -3.98 -1.45 -11.90
CA ILE A 152 -3.58 -1.95 -13.22
C ILE A 152 -3.42 -3.47 -13.20
N TRP A 153 -2.79 -4.02 -12.16
CA TRP A 153 -2.55 -5.47 -12.05
C TRP A 153 -3.77 -6.28 -11.60
N LEU A 154 -4.81 -5.62 -11.09
CA LEU A 154 -6.11 -6.26 -10.83
C LEU A 154 -6.82 -6.61 -12.14
N ILE A 155 -6.72 -5.77 -13.18
CA ILE A 155 -7.37 -5.97 -14.48
C ILE A 155 -7.01 -7.34 -15.11
N PRO A 156 -5.73 -7.71 -15.31
CA PRO A 156 -5.39 -9.00 -15.89
C PRO A 156 -5.80 -10.19 -15.00
N LEU A 157 -5.87 -10.02 -13.68
CA LEU A 157 -6.38 -11.06 -12.78
C LEU A 157 -7.88 -11.31 -13.02
N ILE A 158 -8.69 -10.24 -13.09
CA ILE A 158 -10.12 -10.35 -13.36
C ILE A 158 -10.36 -10.92 -14.76
N LEU A 159 -9.65 -10.42 -15.77
CA LEU A 159 -9.72 -10.96 -17.13
C LEU A 159 -9.40 -12.45 -17.16
N TYR A 160 -8.34 -12.89 -16.46
CA TYR A 160 -7.99 -14.30 -16.39
C TYR A 160 -9.11 -15.15 -15.77
N ILE A 161 -9.74 -14.69 -14.68
CA ILE A 161 -10.87 -15.40 -14.05
C ILE A 161 -12.08 -15.42 -15.00
N THR A 162 -12.39 -14.30 -15.66
CA THR A 162 -13.49 -14.20 -16.62
C THR A 162 -13.32 -15.15 -17.81
N PHE A 163 -12.10 -15.26 -18.36
CA PHE A 163 -11.82 -16.14 -19.49
C PHE A 163 -11.71 -17.63 -19.09
N SER A 164 -11.26 -17.92 -17.86
CA SER A 164 -11.04 -19.30 -17.42
C SER A 164 -12.27 -19.96 -16.80
N ASN A 165 -13.14 -19.16 -16.18
CA ASN A 165 -14.30 -19.64 -15.43
C ASN A 165 -15.58 -19.06 -16.04
N ASP A 166 -15.76 -17.74 -15.93
CA ASP A 166 -16.86 -16.93 -16.50
C ASP A 166 -16.91 -15.57 -15.76
N TRP A 167 -17.75 -14.64 -16.23
CA TRP A 167 -17.95 -13.32 -15.59
C TRP A 167 -18.57 -13.41 -14.19
N HIS A 168 -19.53 -14.31 -13.97
CA HIS A 168 -20.21 -14.45 -12.67
C HIS A 168 -19.26 -14.99 -11.59
N THR A 169 -18.38 -15.91 -11.94
CA THR A 169 -17.30 -16.37 -11.06
C THR A 169 -16.33 -15.23 -10.73
N ALA A 170 -16.04 -14.34 -11.68
CA ALA A 170 -15.17 -13.18 -11.46
C ALA A 170 -15.79 -12.14 -10.52
N THR A 171 -17.08 -11.81 -10.69
CA THR A 171 -17.77 -10.89 -9.78
C THR A 171 -17.92 -11.48 -8.38
N HIS A 172 -18.33 -12.74 -8.28
CA HIS A 172 -18.40 -13.45 -6.99
C HIS A 172 -17.02 -13.53 -6.30
N TYR A 173 -15.94 -13.70 -7.08
CA TYR A 173 -14.58 -13.66 -6.52
C TYR A 173 -14.24 -12.33 -5.86
N ILE A 174 -14.68 -11.20 -6.45
CA ILE A 174 -14.50 -9.85 -5.89
C ILE A 174 -15.40 -9.68 -4.66
N ASP A 175 -16.68 -10.01 -4.75
CA ASP A 175 -17.67 -9.77 -3.69
C ASP A 175 -17.39 -10.59 -2.43
N SER A 176 -16.80 -11.78 -2.57
CA SER A 176 -16.49 -12.68 -1.46
C SER A 176 -15.23 -12.32 -0.66
N ARG A 177 -14.46 -11.28 -1.05
CA ARG A 177 -13.24 -10.89 -0.33
C ARG A 177 -13.55 -10.01 0.87
N ASN A 178 -12.73 -10.16 1.91
CA ASN A 178 -12.74 -9.24 3.04
C ASN A 178 -11.85 -8.03 2.72
N TYR A 179 -12.48 -6.86 2.57
CA TYR A 179 -11.78 -5.60 2.31
C TYR A 179 -11.56 -4.75 3.56
N THR A 180 -11.99 -5.21 4.74
CA THR A 180 -11.89 -4.45 6.00
C THR A 180 -10.45 -4.06 6.29
N GLU A 181 -9.52 -5.01 6.19
CA GLU A 181 -8.09 -4.79 6.41
C GLU A 181 -7.48 -3.77 5.43
N PRO A 182 -7.54 -3.97 4.09
CA PRO A 182 -6.95 -3.03 3.15
C PRO A 182 -7.63 -1.65 3.19
N LEU A 183 -8.95 -1.59 3.38
CA LEU A 183 -9.67 -0.32 3.51
C LEU A 183 -9.26 0.42 4.78
N PHE A 184 -9.11 -0.30 5.89
CA PHE A 184 -8.61 0.26 7.14
C PHE A 184 -7.24 0.91 6.94
N VAL A 185 -6.29 0.22 6.30
CA VAL A 185 -4.95 0.76 5.98
C VAL A 185 -5.04 2.03 5.13
N VAL A 186 -5.86 2.02 4.09
CA VAL A 186 -6.07 3.19 3.21
C VAL A 186 -6.60 4.39 4.01
N VAL A 187 -7.60 4.17 4.87
CA VAL A 187 -8.20 5.23 5.68
C VAL A 187 -7.18 5.86 6.63
N ILE A 188 -6.45 5.05 7.40
CA ILE A 188 -5.48 5.59 8.36
C ILE A 188 -4.31 6.30 7.66
N MET A 189 -3.84 5.79 6.52
CA MET A 189 -2.78 6.44 5.74
C MET A 189 -3.26 7.79 5.19
N ALA A 190 -4.51 7.88 4.74
CA ALA A 190 -5.05 9.13 4.24
C ALA A 190 -5.28 10.17 5.35
N ILE A 191 -5.76 9.74 6.53
CA ILE A 191 -5.86 10.59 7.72
C ILE A 191 -4.46 11.07 8.13
N ALA A 192 -3.47 10.19 8.14
CA ALA A 192 -2.09 10.52 8.49
C ALA A 192 -1.44 11.51 7.51
N ALA A 193 -1.81 11.46 6.23
CA ALA A 193 -1.37 12.41 5.20
C ALA A 193 -2.09 13.77 5.26
N SER A 194 -3.07 13.95 6.16
CA SER A 194 -3.84 15.20 6.27
C SER A 194 -2.99 16.35 6.81
N ARG A 195 -3.31 17.59 6.38
CA ARG A 195 -2.59 18.79 6.81
C ARG A 195 -2.54 18.98 8.33
N PRO A 196 -3.62 18.74 9.11
CA PRO A 196 -3.57 18.90 10.56
C PRO A 196 -2.53 17.98 11.21
N VAL A 197 -2.48 16.71 10.79
CA VAL A 197 -1.54 15.72 11.33
C VAL A 197 -0.09 16.09 10.97
N VAL A 198 0.16 16.42 9.71
CA VAL A 198 1.49 16.86 9.26
C VAL A 198 1.94 18.12 10.00
N SER A 199 1.06 19.13 10.12
CA SER A 199 1.37 20.39 10.81
C SER A 199 1.64 20.17 12.30
N PHE A 200 0.89 19.27 12.95
CA PHE A 200 1.14 18.89 14.33
C PHE A 200 2.53 18.26 14.50
N ALA A 201 2.88 17.30 13.64
CA ALA A 201 4.20 16.68 13.66
C ALA A 201 5.32 17.72 13.44
N GLU A 202 5.20 18.57 12.43
CA GLU A 202 6.16 19.65 12.17
C GLU A 202 6.33 20.59 13.37
N THR A 203 5.23 20.92 14.05
CA THR A 203 5.25 21.78 15.25
C THR A 203 5.96 21.08 16.41
N ALA A 204 5.68 19.80 16.64
CA ALA A 204 6.34 19.01 17.68
C ALA A 204 7.86 18.94 17.44
N LEU A 205 8.29 18.63 16.21
CA LEU A 205 9.72 18.63 15.85
C LEU A 205 10.35 20.02 15.99
N SER A 206 9.66 21.08 15.55
CA SER A 206 10.14 22.46 15.65
C SER A 206 10.33 22.92 17.09
N SER A 207 9.47 22.44 18.00
CA SER A 207 9.53 22.77 19.43
C SER A 207 10.77 22.18 20.08
N VAL A 208 11.12 20.93 19.74
CA VAL A 208 12.35 20.29 20.22
C VAL A 208 13.59 20.91 19.57
N ALA A 209 13.53 21.22 18.27
CA ALA A 209 14.61 21.90 17.58
C ALA A 209 14.89 23.31 18.13
N ALA A 210 13.88 23.96 18.74
CA ALA A 210 14.04 25.27 19.38
C ALA A 210 15.02 25.23 20.56
N ILE A 211 15.13 24.09 21.27
CA ILE A 211 16.13 23.89 22.35
C ILE A 211 17.55 24.11 21.80
N GLY A 212 17.82 23.63 20.59
CA GLY A 212 19.08 23.81 19.89
C GLY A 212 19.12 25.04 18.97
N ARG A 213 18.34 26.09 19.27
CA ARG A 213 18.23 27.35 18.50
C ARG A 213 17.87 27.14 17.02
N LYS A 214 17.19 26.05 16.67
CA LYS A 214 16.81 25.69 15.30
C LYS A 214 18.00 25.65 14.33
N THR A 215 19.19 25.33 14.83
CA THR A 215 20.36 25.08 13.97
C THR A 215 20.12 23.85 13.08
N PRO A 216 20.82 23.71 11.94
CA PRO A 216 20.69 22.52 11.09
C PRO A 216 20.97 21.21 11.84
N ALA A 217 21.93 21.22 12.77
CA ALA A 217 22.23 20.09 13.64
C ALA A 217 21.11 19.80 14.64
N ALA A 218 20.50 20.85 15.23
CA ALA A 218 19.35 20.69 16.12
C ALA A 218 18.15 20.10 15.38
N TRP A 219 17.89 20.54 14.14
CA TRP A 219 16.85 19.95 13.30
C TRP A 219 17.15 18.49 12.96
N TRP A 220 18.38 18.18 12.56
CA TRP A 220 18.80 16.82 12.24
C TRP A 220 18.60 15.87 13.43
N LEU A 221 19.03 16.28 14.63
CA LEU A 221 18.86 15.50 15.86
C LEU A 221 17.38 15.38 16.25
N SER A 222 16.63 16.49 16.19
CA SER A 222 15.19 16.49 16.50
C SER A 222 14.42 15.54 15.57
N ILE A 223 14.74 15.53 14.28
CA ILE A 223 14.13 14.61 13.32
C ILE A 223 14.47 13.15 13.67
N LEU A 224 15.74 12.84 13.97
CA LEU A 224 16.17 11.47 14.26
C LEU A 224 15.65 10.90 15.58
N VAL A 225 15.23 11.75 16.52
CA VAL A 225 14.73 11.34 17.84
C VAL A 225 13.21 11.42 17.93
N ILE A 226 12.61 12.53 17.50
CA ILE A 226 11.18 12.79 17.69
C ILE A 226 10.33 12.15 16.60
N ALA A 227 10.80 12.10 15.36
CA ALA A 227 10.02 11.46 14.30
C ALA A 227 9.75 9.96 14.55
N PRO A 228 10.71 9.18 15.09
CA PRO A 228 10.44 7.82 15.56
C PRO A 228 9.32 7.71 16.60
N LEU A 229 9.35 8.59 17.60
CA LEU A 229 8.32 8.61 18.64
C LEU A 229 6.96 8.97 18.04
N LEU A 230 6.90 9.95 17.15
CA LEU A 230 5.66 10.30 16.44
C LEU A 230 5.18 9.20 15.49
N GLY A 231 6.09 8.41 14.92
CA GLY A 231 5.75 7.22 14.12
C GLY A 231 4.90 6.23 14.89
N SER A 232 5.08 6.14 16.21
CA SER A 232 4.24 5.34 17.08
C SER A 232 2.81 5.89 17.25
N PHE A 233 2.60 7.19 17.15
CA PHE A 233 1.26 7.78 17.35
C PHE A 233 0.49 8.02 16.06
N ILE A 234 1.18 8.09 14.94
CA ILE A 234 0.59 8.40 13.65
C ILE A 234 0.55 7.11 12.82
N THR A 235 1.58 6.85 12.03
CA THR A 235 1.89 5.58 11.37
C THR A 235 3.34 5.63 10.88
N GLU A 236 4.00 4.48 10.74
CA GLU A 236 5.35 4.37 10.20
C GLU A 236 5.50 5.05 8.82
N PRO A 237 4.63 4.80 7.81
CA PRO A 237 4.79 5.40 6.48
C PRO A 237 4.62 6.93 6.49
N ALA A 238 3.73 7.45 7.33
CA ALA A 238 3.52 8.89 7.47
C ALA A 238 4.71 9.58 8.15
N ALA A 239 5.22 9.00 9.25
CA ALA A 239 6.40 9.54 9.93
C ALA A 239 7.63 9.53 9.03
N MET A 240 7.85 8.46 8.24
CA MET A 240 8.93 8.39 7.26
C MET A 240 8.84 9.53 6.24
N THR A 241 7.64 9.78 5.71
CA THR A 241 7.40 10.81 4.69
C THR A 241 7.63 12.22 5.24
N ILE A 242 7.05 12.53 6.41
CA ILE A 242 7.19 13.84 7.06
C ILE A 242 8.65 14.10 7.44
N ALA A 243 9.31 13.11 8.05
CA ALA A 243 10.70 13.23 8.47
C ALA A 243 11.64 13.40 7.28
N ALA A 244 11.44 12.66 6.19
CA ALA A 244 12.24 12.80 4.97
C ALA A 244 12.06 14.19 4.31
N LEU A 245 10.83 14.70 4.27
CA LEU A 245 10.53 16.05 3.74
C LEU A 245 11.21 17.13 4.59
N LEU A 246 11.10 17.04 5.92
CA LEU A 246 11.73 17.98 6.85
C LEU A 246 13.26 17.90 6.78
N LEU A 247 13.82 16.70 6.69
CA LEU A 247 15.26 16.50 6.51
C LEU A 247 15.74 17.11 5.19
N GLY A 248 14.95 16.97 4.12
CA GLY A 248 15.16 17.62 2.84
C GLY A 248 15.27 19.14 2.95
N HIS A 249 14.26 19.76 3.57
CA HIS A 249 14.15 21.22 3.68
C HIS A 249 15.15 21.85 4.66
N GLN A 250 15.37 21.21 5.81
CA GLN A 250 16.13 21.79 6.93
C GLN A 250 17.60 21.40 6.91
N PHE A 251 17.96 20.26 6.33
CA PHE A 251 19.33 19.74 6.39
C PHE A 251 19.94 19.49 5.00
N TYR A 252 19.25 18.81 4.08
CA TYR A 252 19.83 18.50 2.76
C TYR A 252 19.97 19.71 1.83
N ARG A 253 19.28 20.81 2.12
CA ARG A 253 19.49 22.11 1.46
C ARG A 253 20.95 22.58 1.53
N TYR A 254 21.70 22.20 2.57
CA TYR A 254 23.13 22.52 2.72
C TYR A 254 24.06 21.59 1.94
N ASN A 255 23.50 20.75 1.08
CA ASN A 255 24.20 19.79 0.21
C ASN A 255 25.27 18.92 0.92
N PRO A 256 24.90 18.15 1.96
CA PRO A 256 25.82 17.21 2.59
C PRO A 256 26.30 16.13 1.62
N SER A 257 27.39 15.44 1.98
CA SER A 257 27.94 14.36 1.14
C SER A 257 26.91 13.25 0.89
N GLN A 258 26.98 12.59 -0.28
CA GLN A 258 26.02 11.54 -0.62
C GLN A 258 26.03 10.40 0.39
N LYS A 259 27.21 10.01 0.90
CA LYS A 259 27.33 9.01 1.97
C LYS A 259 26.55 9.42 3.22
N PHE A 260 26.67 10.69 3.63
CA PHE A 260 25.97 11.19 4.81
C PHE A 260 24.45 11.29 4.61
N LYS A 261 23.99 11.64 3.39
CA LYS A 261 22.56 11.61 3.04
C LYS A 261 21.98 10.20 3.17
N TYR A 262 22.60 9.21 2.53
CA TYR A 262 22.09 7.83 2.60
C TYR A 262 22.20 7.24 4.01
N ALA A 263 23.29 7.53 4.74
CA ALA A 263 23.44 7.09 6.13
C ALA A 263 22.38 7.70 7.06
N THR A 264 22.12 9.00 6.95
CA THR A 264 21.09 9.68 7.75
C THR A 264 19.70 9.12 7.42
N LEU A 265 19.39 8.92 6.14
CA LEU A 265 18.09 8.39 5.73
C LEU A 265 17.89 6.95 6.21
N GLY A 266 18.93 6.10 6.10
CA GLY A 266 18.91 4.74 6.62
C GLY A 266 18.71 4.71 8.14
N LEU A 267 19.47 5.52 8.88
CA LEU A 267 19.31 5.65 10.33
C LEU A 267 17.91 6.13 10.71
N LEU A 268 17.38 7.14 10.02
CA LEU A 268 16.04 7.65 10.25
C LEU A 268 14.97 6.57 10.08
N PHE A 269 15.04 5.79 9.00
CA PHE A 269 14.04 4.75 8.73
C PHE A 269 14.15 3.58 9.71
N VAL A 270 15.37 3.19 10.10
CA VAL A 270 15.56 2.20 11.16
C VAL A 270 14.97 2.71 12.47
N ASN A 271 15.28 3.95 12.86
CA ASN A 271 14.75 4.52 14.10
C ASN A 271 13.22 4.60 14.07
N ILE A 272 12.61 5.00 12.95
CA ILE A 272 11.15 5.06 12.82
C ILE A 272 10.52 3.66 12.95
N SER A 273 11.13 2.65 12.35
CA SER A 273 10.68 1.27 12.47
C SER A 273 10.77 0.76 13.91
N VAL A 274 11.86 1.06 14.61
CA VAL A 274 12.06 0.74 16.02
C VAL A 274 11.06 1.48 16.92
N GLY A 275 10.86 2.79 16.70
CA GLY A 275 9.87 3.59 17.42
C GLY A 275 8.43 3.07 17.26
N GLY A 276 8.14 2.38 16.16
CA GLY A 276 6.84 1.76 15.92
C GLY A 276 6.46 0.61 16.86
N THR A 277 7.36 0.14 17.71
CA THR A 277 7.03 -0.91 18.71
C THR A 277 6.45 -0.36 20.00
N LEU A 278 6.37 0.97 20.16
CA LEU A 278 5.83 1.60 21.38
C LEU A 278 4.31 1.47 21.49
N THR A 279 3.61 1.35 20.37
CA THR A 279 2.15 1.32 20.29
C THR A 279 1.69 0.34 19.23
N HIS A 280 0.46 -0.15 19.37
CA HIS A 280 -0.16 -0.99 18.34
C HIS A 280 -0.70 -0.18 17.14
N PHE A 281 -0.78 1.15 17.23
CA PHE A 281 -1.22 2.04 16.14
C PHE A 281 -0.12 2.36 15.12
N ALA A 282 1.14 2.17 15.50
CA ALA A 282 2.27 2.56 14.68
C ALA A 282 2.34 1.86 13.32
N ALA A 283 1.96 0.59 13.29
CA ALA A 283 2.04 -0.25 12.12
C ALA A 283 0.67 -0.91 11.89
N PRO A 284 0.06 -0.74 10.69
CA PRO A 284 -1.20 -1.39 10.38
C PRO A 284 -1.21 -2.91 10.64
N PRO A 285 -0.14 -3.69 10.34
CA PRO A 285 -0.07 -5.10 10.69
C PRO A 285 -0.21 -5.41 12.18
N VAL A 286 0.40 -4.58 13.03
CA VAL A 286 0.34 -4.75 14.50
C VAL A 286 -1.07 -4.48 15.00
N LEU A 287 -1.71 -3.41 14.50
CA LEU A 287 -3.09 -3.08 14.85
C LEU A 287 -4.08 -4.18 14.45
N MET A 288 -3.88 -4.79 13.26
CA MET A 288 -4.73 -5.86 12.75
C MET A 288 -4.68 -7.13 13.62
N VAL A 289 -3.53 -7.44 14.20
CA VAL A 289 -3.37 -8.62 15.07
C VAL A 289 -3.52 -8.29 16.55
N ALA A 290 -3.58 -7.01 16.92
CA ALA A 290 -3.66 -6.59 18.32
C ALA A 290 -4.91 -7.12 19.04
N SER A 291 -6.02 -7.30 18.33
CA SER A 291 -7.24 -7.89 18.89
C SER A 291 -7.15 -9.40 19.10
N VAL A 292 -6.34 -10.10 18.29
CA VAL A 292 -6.13 -11.56 18.37
C VAL A 292 -5.15 -11.92 19.49
N TRP A 293 -4.12 -11.08 19.68
CA TRP A 293 -3.03 -11.33 20.64
C TRP A 293 -3.09 -10.41 21.87
N GLU A 294 -4.16 -9.63 22.01
CA GLU A 294 -4.36 -8.64 23.09
C GLU A 294 -3.16 -7.70 23.27
N TRP A 295 -2.52 -7.30 22.18
CA TRP A 295 -1.41 -6.34 22.17
C TRP A 295 -1.91 -4.91 22.43
N THR A 296 -2.39 -4.70 23.65
CA THR A 296 -2.80 -3.39 24.15
C THR A 296 -1.60 -2.45 24.23
N MET A 297 -1.85 -1.13 24.26
CA MET A 297 -0.79 -0.12 24.42
C MET A 297 0.16 -0.43 25.60
N PRO A 298 -0.34 -0.77 26.81
CA PRO A 298 0.54 -1.10 27.93
C PRO A 298 1.37 -2.35 27.67
N TYR A 299 0.81 -3.37 27.01
CA TYR A 299 1.52 -4.61 26.68
C TYR A 299 2.68 -4.34 25.71
N MET A 300 2.42 -3.58 24.64
CA MET A 300 3.43 -3.22 23.65
C MET A 300 4.58 -2.43 24.27
N LEU A 301 4.25 -1.39 25.06
CA LEU A 301 5.22 -0.52 25.70
C LEU A 301 6.13 -1.28 26.70
N THR A 302 5.55 -2.19 27.49
CA THR A 302 6.28 -2.93 28.54
C THR A 302 7.13 -4.07 27.99
N ASN A 303 6.69 -4.75 26.94
CA ASN A 303 7.38 -5.93 26.39
C ASN A 303 8.34 -5.60 25.24
N PHE A 304 7.96 -4.67 24.36
CA PHE A 304 8.72 -4.32 23.17
C PHE A 304 9.30 -2.90 23.26
N GLY A 305 8.56 -1.95 23.83
CA GLY A 305 8.92 -0.54 23.84
C GLY A 305 10.22 -0.19 24.56
N TRP A 306 10.55 -0.85 25.68
CA TRP A 306 11.82 -0.62 26.39
C TRP A 306 13.05 -1.24 25.70
N ARG A 307 12.84 -2.23 24.82
CA ARG A 307 13.92 -2.89 24.06
C ARG A 307 14.28 -2.13 22.77
N ALA A 308 13.44 -1.17 22.40
CA ALA A 308 13.52 -0.31 21.23
C ALA A 308 14.20 1.01 21.58
#